data_AF-S8DJN2-F1
#
_entry.id   AF-S8DJN2-F1
#
_cell.length_a   1.000
_cell.length_b   1.000
_cell.length_c   1.000
_cell.angle_alpha   90.00
_cell.angle_beta   90.00
_cell.angle_gamma   90.00
#
_symmetry.space_group_name_H-M   'P 1'
#
loop_
_entity.id
_entity.type
_entity.pdbx_description
1 polymer ?
#
loop_
_entity_poly.entity_id
_entity_poly.type
_entity_poly.pdbx_seq_one_letter_code
_entity_poly.pdbx_strand_id
1 'polypeptide(L)'
;WKYFTDQGLYILNCIIVVIDNRFTATDIAILRSCVHFQIPSFIVRSKSKLHIVNVSEEMGGDQDDDIEGKRVRLAKARERYIRDTRDNVAQNLEQAGLLAQKVYPVDKDILVKAVKGRSSADAIDEDDLLKDMSALVKRLEGSAVPVNA
;
A
#
# COMPACT_ATOMS: atom_id res chain seq x y z
N TRP A 1 2.34 18.05 -12.29
CA TRP A 1 3.47 18.10 -13.24
C TRP A 1 4.67 18.81 -12.66
N LYS A 2 4.62 20.11 -12.31
CA LYS A 2 5.77 20.86 -11.77
C LYS A 2 6.51 20.14 -10.61
N TYR A 3 5.79 19.66 -9.59
CA TYR A 3 6.41 18.89 -8.50
C TYR A 3 7.15 17.63 -8.98
N PHE A 4 6.54 16.85 -9.88
CA PHE A 4 7.11 15.59 -10.38
C PHE A 4 8.40 15.82 -11.17
N THR A 5 8.42 16.88 -11.98
CA THR A 5 9.60 17.27 -12.77
C THR A 5 10.67 17.94 -11.91
N ASP A 6 10.29 18.86 -11.03
CA ASP A 6 11.21 19.58 -10.15
C ASP A 6 11.92 18.63 -9.17
N GLN A 7 11.24 17.56 -8.73
CA GLN A 7 11.82 16.51 -7.88
C GLN A 7 12.55 15.42 -8.67
N GLY A 8 12.63 15.53 -10.00
CA GLY A 8 13.35 14.58 -10.84
C GLY A 8 12.75 13.17 -10.86
N LEU A 9 11.48 12.98 -10.49
CA LEU A 9 10.89 11.65 -10.29
C LEU A 9 10.82 10.80 -11.57
N TYR A 10 10.90 11.44 -12.74
CA TYR A 10 10.87 10.78 -14.04
C TYR A 10 12.08 9.89 -14.34
N ILE A 11 13.17 10.01 -13.58
CA ILE A 11 14.37 9.16 -13.76
C ILE A 11 14.25 7.80 -13.05
N LEU A 12 13.24 7.65 -12.19
CA LEU A 12 13.09 6.45 -11.35
C LEU A 12 12.42 5.32 -12.14
N ASN A 13 12.92 4.10 -11.96
CA ASN A 13 12.34 2.91 -12.59
C ASN A 13 11.01 2.45 -11.95
N CYS A 14 10.73 2.95 -10.74
CA CYS A 14 9.51 2.66 -10.00
C CYS A 14 9.31 3.74 -8.93
N ILE A 15 8.06 4.10 -8.63
CA ILE A 15 7.70 5.06 -7.59
C ILE A 15 6.75 4.41 -6.59
N ILE A 16 7.07 4.52 -5.30
CA ILE A 16 6.18 4.08 -4.22
C ILE A 16 5.52 5.33 -3.62
N VAL A 17 4.20 5.41 -3.74
CA VAL A 17 3.40 6.50 -3.17
C VAL A 17 2.88 6.04 -1.82
N VAL A 18 3.47 6.58 -0.75
CA VAL A 18 3.06 6.24 0.63
C VAL A 18 2.00 7.22 1.11
N ILE A 19 0.83 6.69 1.44
CA ILE A 19 -0.31 7.44 1.99
C ILE A 19 -0.57 7.03 3.45
N ASP A 20 -1.25 7.87 4.21
CA ASP A 20 -1.70 7.58 5.58
C ASP A 20 -3.22 7.41 5.61
N ASN A 21 -3.97 8.43 6.03
CA ASN A 21 -5.44 8.36 6.14
C ASN A 21 -6.16 9.09 5.00
N ARG A 22 -5.48 9.95 4.25
CA ARG A 22 -6.09 10.77 3.20
C ARG A 22 -5.32 10.62 1.90
N PHE A 23 -6.08 10.44 0.83
CA PHE A 23 -5.58 10.56 -0.53
C PHE A 23 -5.59 12.04 -0.92
N THR A 24 -4.42 12.60 -1.21
CA THR A 24 -4.28 14.04 -1.48
C THR A 24 -4.20 14.35 -2.97
N ALA A 25 -4.42 15.62 -3.32
CA ALA A 25 -4.24 16.09 -4.70
C ALA A 25 -2.80 15.86 -5.21
N THR A 26 -1.81 15.89 -4.31
CA THR A 26 -0.40 15.60 -4.64
C THR A 26 -0.21 14.14 -5.01
N ASP A 27 -0.80 13.20 -4.25
CA ASP A 27 -0.73 11.76 -4.54
C ASP A 27 -1.34 11.46 -5.92
N ILE A 28 -2.51 12.05 -6.22
CA ILE A 28 -3.15 11.96 -7.53
C ILE A 28 -2.26 12.54 -8.63
N ALA A 29 -1.64 13.70 -8.40
CA ALA A 29 -0.77 14.33 -9.37
C ALA A 29 0.49 13.50 -9.66
N ILE A 30 1.05 12.83 -8.65
CA ILE A 30 2.17 11.89 -8.81
C ILE A 30 1.70 10.69 -9.64
N LEU A 31 0.60 10.04 -9.27
CA LEU A 31 0.09 8.86 -9.96
C LEU A 31 -0.30 9.15 -11.42
N ARG A 32 -0.95 10.28 -11.70
CA ARG A 32 -1.20 10.75 -13.07
C ARG A 32 0.09 10.93 -13.87
N SER A 33 1.13 11.46 -13.23
CA SER A 33 2.44 11.61 -13.87
C SER A 33 3.08 10.26 -14.13
N CYS A 34 3.01 9.31 -13.19
CA CYS A 34 3.46 7.93 -13.38
C CYS A 34 2.79 7.27 -14.59
N VAL A 35 1.47 7.42 -14.74
CA VAL A 35 0.75 6.91 -15.93
C VAL A 35 1.26 7.57 -17.20
N HIS A 36 1.44 8.90 -17.20
CA HIS A 36 1.91 9.64 -18.37
C HIS A 36 3.33 9.23 -18.82
N PHE A 37 4.25 9.06 -17.86
CA PHE A 37 5.63 8.65 -18.14
C PHE A 37 5.81 7.13 -18.20
N GLN A 38 4.72 6.36 -18.09
CA GLN A 38 4.73 4.89 -18.05
C GLN A 38 5.65 4.32 -16.96
N ILE A 39 5.76 5.01 -15.82
CA ILE A 39 6.57 4.59 -14.68
C ILE A 39 5.69 3.70 -13.78
N PRO A 40 6.11 2.46 -13.50
CA PRO A 40 5.45 1.61 -12.52
C PRO A 40 5.31 2.31 -11.18
N SER A 41 4.15 2.16 -10.55
CA SER A 41 3.92 2.71 -9.21
C SER A 41 3.22 1.72 -8.29
N PHE A 42 3.43 1.89 -6.99
CA PHE A 42 2.73 1.17 -5.94
C PHE A 42 2.11 2.16 -4.95
N ILE A 43 0.86 1.92 -4.55
CA ILE A 43 0.19 2.72 -3.52
C ILE A 43 0.28 1.96 -2.20
N VAL A 44 0.94 2.56 -1.20
CA VAL A 44 1.19 1.92 0.10
C VAL A 44 0.51 2.73 1.19
N ARG A 45 -0.42 2.11 1.93
CA ARG A 45 -1.06 2.75 3.09
C ARG A 45 -0.30 2.41 4.36
N SER A 46 0.39 3.38 4.93
CA SER A 46 1.19 3.24 6.15
C SER A 46 0.34 3.21 7.42
N LYS A 47 0.96 2.87 8.56
CA LYS A 47 0.38 2.89 9.91
C LYS A 47 -0.87 2.01 10.08
N SER A 48 -0.97 0.94 9.29
CA SER A 48 -2.18 0.13 9.26
C SER A 48 -2.48 -0.55 10.59
N LYS A 49 -1.46 -0.97 11.36
CA LYS A 49 -1.67 -1.56 12.68
C LYS A 49 -2.37 -0.61 13.65
N LEU A 50 -1.95 0.65 13.70
CA LEU A 50 -2.58 1.67 14.55
C LEU A 50 -4.04 1.89 14.15
N HIS A 51 -4.31 2.01 12.85
CA HIS A 51 -5.68 2.21 12.36
C HIS A 51 -6.58 1.01 12.62
N ILE A 52 -6.06 -0.22 12.53
CA ILE A 52 -6.81 -1.43 12.89
C ILE A 52 -7.19 -1.42 14.38
N VAL A 53 -6.27 -1.00 15.26
CA VAL A 53 -6.56 -0.89 16.70
C VAL A 53 -7.67 0.15 16.93
N ASN A 54 -7.57 1.33 16.30
CA ASN A 54 -8.61 2.36 16.40
C ASN A 54 -9.98 1.85 15.93
N VAL A 55 -10.03 1.16 14.78
CA VAL A 55 -11.27 0.54 14.28
C VAL A 55 -11.81 -0.50 15.26
N SER A 56 -10.93 -1.25 15.95
CA SER A 56 -11.36 -2.23 16.96
C SER A 56 -11.93 -1.58 18.22
N GLU A 57 -11.42 -0.42 18.61
CA GLU A 57 -11.94 0.37 19.74
C GLU A 57 -13.29 0.99 19.40
N GLU A 58 -13.45 1.50 18.17
CA GLU A 58 -14.72 2.04 17.66
C GLU A 58 -15.83 0.97 17.57
N MET A 59 -15.48 -0.30 17.42
CA MET A 59 -16.45 -1.41 17.42
C MET A 59 -17.07 -1.68 18.79
N GLY A 60 -16.60 -1.02 19.87
CA GLY A 60 -17.22 -1.07 21.20
C GLY A 60 -16.98 -2.40 21.92
N GLY A 61 -15.73 -2.66 22.33
CA GLY A 61 -15.43 -3.78 23.22
C GLY A 61 -15.84 -3.48 24.67
N ASP A 62 -16.35 -4.48 25.36
CA ASP A 62 -16.62 -4.42 26.79
C ASP A 62 -15.29 -4.54 27.56
N GLN A 63 -15.18 -3.87 28.71
CA GLN A 63 -13.99 -3.99 29.57
C GLN A 63 -13.78 -5.42 30.10
N ASP A 64 -14.84 -6.25 30.06
CA ASP A 64 -14.85 -7.66 30.48
C ASP A 64 -14.52 -8.65 29.35
N ASP A 65 -14.16 -8.16 28.16
CA ASP A 65 -13.77 -9.05 27.08
C ASP A 65 -12.53 -9.87 27.42
N ASP A 66 -12.69 -11.20 27.35
CA ASP A 66 -11.58 -12.11 27.48
C ASP A 66 -10.59 -12.00 26.29
N ILE A 67 -9.48 -12.73 26.40
CA ILE A 67 -8.41 -12.71 25.40
C ILE A 67 -8.94 -13.12 24.01
N GLU A 68 -9.89 -14.06 23.94
CA GLU A 68 -10.40 -14.57 22.68
C GLU A 68 -11.40 -13.58 22.05
N GLY A 69 -12.28 -12.98 22.84
CA GLY A 69 -13.18 -11.90 22.42
C GLY A 69 -12.40 -10.73 21.82
N LYS A 70 -11.29 -10.33 22.47
CA LYS A 70 -10.40 -9.28 21.95
C LYS A 70 -9.75 -9.67 20.62
N ARG A 71 -9.30 -10.92 20.47
CA ARG A 71 -8.71 -11.42 19.22
C ARG A 71 -9.72 -11.43 18.07
N VAL A 72 -10.93 -11.90 18.32
CA VAL A 72 -12.02 -11.91 17.33
C VAL A 72 -12.39 -10.49 16.89
N ARG A 73 -12.47 -9.54 17.82
CA ARG A 73 -12.70 -8.13 17.46
C ARG A 73 -11.55 -7.54 16.63
N LEU A 74 -10.31 -7.81 16.99
CA LEU A 74 -9.17 -7.31 16.23
C LEU A 74 -9.13 -7.88 14.81
N ALA A 75 -9.50 -9.16 14.63
CA ALA A 75 -9.63 -9.77 13.31
C ALA A 75 -10.72 -9.10 12.47
N LYS A 76 -11.91 -8.86 13.04
CA LYS A 76 -12.99 -8.12 12.36
C LYS A 76 -12.60 -6.69 12.02
N ALA A 77 -11.91 -6.01 12.93
CA ALA A 77 -11.40 -4.66 12.70
C ALA A 77 -10.37 -4.62 11.56
N ARG A 78 -9.48 -5.63 11.50
CA ARG A 78 -8.52 -5.80 10.41
C ARG A 78 -9.21 -5.97 9.06
N GLU A 79 -10.19 -6.86 8.97
CA GLU A 79 -10.96 -7.08 7.74
C GLU A 79 -11.70 -5.81 7.28
N ARG A 80 -12.39 -5.16 8.21
CA ARG A 80 -13.09 -3.89 7.93
C ARG A 80 -12.12 -2.82 7.45
N TYR A 81 -11.01 -2.61 8.17
CA TYR A 81 -10.02 -1.62 7.80
C TYR A 81 -9.45 -1.87 6.39
N ILE A 82 -9.12 -3.11 6.06
CA ILE A 82 -8.58 -3.46 4.73
C ILE A 82 -9.61 -3.17 3.64
N ARG A 83 -10.86 -3.58 3.83
CA ARG A 83 -11.94 -3.32 2.88
C ARG A 83 -12.17 -1.82 2.69
N ASP A 84 -12.42 -1.10 3.79
CA ASP A 84 -12.73 0.32 3.78
C ASP A 84 -11.55 1.13 3.17
N THR A 85 -10.31 0.70 3.41
CA THR A 85 -9.12 1.25 2.74
C THR A 85 -9.15 1.08 1.22
N ARG A 86 -9.39 -0.15 0.76
CA ARG A 86 -9.36 -0.48 -0.66
C ARG A 86 -10.49 0.24 -1.40
N ASP A 87 -11.68 0.27 -0.82
CA ASP A 87 -12.84 0.97 -1.38
C ASP A 87 -12.59 2.48 -1.47
N ASN A 88 -12.03 3.08 -0.41
CA ASN A 88 -11.71 4.50 -0.40
C ASN A 88 -10.68 4.86 -1.48
N VAL A 89 -9.59 4.09 -1.61
CA VAL A 89 -8.58 4.36 -2.64
C VAL A 89 -9.15 4.14 -4.03
N ALA A 90 -9.93 3.07 -4.25
CA ALA A 90 -10.58 2.80 -5.53
C ALA A 90 -11.49 3.96 -5.97
N GLN A 91 -12.34 4.46 -5.07
CA GLN A 91 -13.21 5.60 -5.33
C GLN A 91 -12.41 6.88 -5.67
N ASN A 92 -11.32 7.15 -4.93
CA ASN A 92 -10.47 8.30 -5.21
C ASN A 92 -9.76 8.21 -6.57
N LEU A 93 -9.30 7.01 -6.95
CA LEU A 93 -8.70 6.77 -8.27
C LEU A 93 -9.72 6.97 -9.39
N GLU A 94 -10.93 6.44 -9.23
CA GLU A 94 -12.03 6.61 -10.19
C GLU A 94 -12.40 8.08 -10.36
N GLN A 95 -12.59 8.82 -9.26
CA GLN A 95 -12.87 10.26 -9.29
C GLN A 95 -11.73 11.06 -9.95
N ALA A 96 -10.49 10.57 -9.85
CA ALA A 96 -9.34 11.14 -10.52
C ALA A 96 -9.19 10.72 -11.99
N GLY A 97 -10.06 9.85 -12.53
CA GLY A 97 -9.94 9.29 -13.87
C GLY A 97 -8.71 8.41 -14.06
N LEU A 98 -8.21 7.81 -12.98
CA LEU A 98 -7.08 6.89 -12.97
C LEU A 98 -7.59 5.44 -13.02
N LEU A 99 -6.77 4.56 -13.59
CA LEU A 99 -7.05 3.12 -13.54
C LEU A 99 -7.01 2.61 -12.11
N ALA A 100 -7.89 1.65 -11.81
CA ALA A 100 -7.89 0.96 -10.52
C ALA A 100 -6.52 0.29 -10.29
N GLN A 101 -5.96 0.49 -9.10
CA GLN A 101 -4.66 -0.02 -8.70
C GLN A 101 -4.76 -0.63 -7.29
N LYS A 102 -4.03 -1.72 -7.06
CA LYS A 102 -3.95 -2.36 -5.73
C LYS A 102 -3.28 -1.41 -4.75
N VAL A 103 -3.92 -1.21 -3.59
CA VAL A 103 -3.32 -0.57 -2.41
C VAL A 103 -2.83 -1.65 -1.45
N TYR A 104 -1.65 -1.43 -0.89
CA TYR A 104 -1.02 -2.32 0.09
C TYR A 104 -1.03 -1.63 1.46
N PRO A 105 -1.97 -1.97 2.37
CA PRO A 105 -1.91 -1.52 3.74
C PRO A 105 -0.77 -2.26 4.46
N VAL A 106 0.14 -1.49 5.05
CA VAL A 106 1.33 -2.01 5.73
C VAL A 106 1.53 -1.34 7.08
N ASP A 107 2.26 -2.04 7.93
CA ASP A 107 2.89 -1.54 9.13
C ASP A 107 4.42 -1.53 8.97
N LYS A 108 5.06 -0.47 9.47
CA LYS A 108 6.51 -0.29 9.34
C LYS A 108 7.28 -1.43 10.00
N ASP A 109 6.88 -1.84 11.20
CA ASP A 109 7.66 -2.81 11.98
C ASP A 109 7.53 -4.22 11.38
N ILE A 110 6.37 -4.51 10.81
CA ILE A 110 6.14 -5.76 10.08
C ILE A 110 6.90 -5.76 8.75
N LEU A 111 6.88 -4.64 8.00
CA LEU A 111 7.59 -4.54 6.73
C LEU A 111 9.11 -4.71 6.92
N VAL A 112 9.68 -4.15 7.99
CA VAL A 112 11.09 -4.35 8.35
C VAL A 112 11.41 -5.82 8.66
N LYS A 113 10.48 -6.57 9.27
CA LYS A 113 10.63 -8.01 9.50
C LYS A 113 10.55 -8.79 8.19
N ALA A 114 9.57 -8.47 7.34
CA ALA A 114 9.35 -9.11 6.05
C ALA A 114 10.57 -8.94 5.11
N VAL A 115 11.14 -7.73 5.04
CA VAL A 115 12.38 -7.46 4.27
C VAL A 115 13.57 -8.30 4.78
N LYS A 116 13.59 -8.62 6.08
CA LYS A 116 14.62 -9.50 6.69
C LYS A 116 14.30 -10.99 6.54
N GLY A 117 13.29 -11.35 5.73
CA GLY A 117 12.87 -12.74 5.52
C GLY A 117 12.16 -13.36 6.72
N ARG A 118 11.66 -12.54 7.67
CA ARG A 118 10.93 -13.01 8.84
C ARG A 118 9.43 -12.84 8.59
N SER A 119 8.68 -13.93 8.63
CA SER A 119 7.22 -13.87 8.58
C SER A 119 6.63 -13.39 9.91
N SER A 120 5.51 -12.70 9.83
CA SER A 120 4.74 -12.24 10.98
C SER A 120 3.30 -12.69 10.82
N ALA A 121 2.72 -13.31 11.85
CA ALA A 121 1.29 -13.65 11.83
C ALA A 121 0.40 -12.41 11.68
N ASP A 122 0.90 -11.25 12.09
CA ASP A 122 0.21 -9.96 11.98
C ASP A 122 0.36 -9.28 10.61
N ALA A 123 1.09 -9.88 9.66
CA ALA A 123 1.29 -9.29 8.33
C ALA A 123 -0.05 -9.04 7.64
N ILE A 124 -0.16 -7.88 7.00
CA ILE A 124 -1.32 -7.41 6.26
C ILE A 124 -1.07 -7.69 4.77
N ASP A 125 -0.41 -6.76 4.07
CA ASP A 125 -0.05 -6.89 2.66
C ASP A 125 1.48 -6.71 2.47
N GLU A 126 2.31 -6.76 3.53
CA GLU A 126 3.77 -6.56 3.42
C GLU A 126 4.44 -7.60 2.53
N ASP A 127 4.10 -8.89 2.71
CA ASP A 127 4.68 -9.97 1.92
C ASP A 127 4.24 -9.87 0.45
N ASP A 128 2.98 -9.51 0.22
CA ASP A 128 2.41 -9.26 -1.10
C ASP A 128 3.10 -8.08 -1.81
N LEU A 129 3.35 -6.98 -1.09
CA LEU A 129 4.07 -5.82 -1.61
C LEU A 129 5.49 -6.22 -2.04
N LEU A 130 6.23 -6.93 -1.20
CA LEU A 130 7.60 -7.36 -1.50
C LEU A 130 7.64 -8.35 -2.67
N LYS A 131 6.66 -9.25 -2.76
CA LYS A 131 6.51 -10.20 -3.87
C LYS A 131 6.25 -9.47 -5.19
N ASP A 132 5.32 -8.53 -5.21
CA ASP A 132 4.95 -7.78 -6.42
C ASP A 132 6.09 -6.82 -6.85
N MET A 133 6.78 -6.19 -5.89
CA MET A 133 7.99 -5.41 -6.17
C MET A 133 9.11 -6.30 -6.74
N SER A 134 9.33 -7.49 -6.19
CA SER A 134 10.32 -8.44 -6.70
C SER A 134 9.97 -8.93 -8.11
N ALA A 135 8.68 -9.14 -8.39
CA ALA A 135 8.20 -9.48 -9.73
C ALA A 135 8.43 -8.33 -10.72
N LEU A 136 8.23 -7.08 -10.29
CA LEU A 136 8.54 -5.90 -11.10
C LEU A 136 10.04 -5.82 -11.43
N VAL A 137 10.92 -6.01 -10.43
CA VAL A 137 12.38 -5.99 -10.65
C VAL A 137 12.78 -7.02 -11.69
N LYS A 138 12.32 -8.27 -11.56
CA LYS A 138 12.60 -9.33 -12.54
C LYS A 138 12.11 -8.97 -13.95
N ARG A 139 10.96 -8.31 -14.07
CA ARG A 139 10.44 -7.85 -15.36
C ARG A 139 11.32 -6.77 -15.97
N LEU A 140 11.80 -5.82 -15.17
CA LEU A 140 12.68 -4.74 -15.61
C LEU A 140 14.06 -5.28 -16.02
N GLU A 141 14.62 -6.23 -15.27
CA GLU A 141 15.86 -6.93 -15.60
C GLU A 141 15.72 -7.80 -16.86
N GLY A 142 14.60 -8.51 -17.00
CA GLY A 142 14.29 -9.31 -18.19
C GLY A 142 14.10 -8.47 -19.45
N SER A 143 13.58 -7.25 -19.34
CA SER A 143 13.51 -6.29 -20.45
C SER A 143 14.84 -5.63 -20.81
N ALA A 144 15.87 -5.78 -19.97
CA ALA A 144 17.20 -5.22 -20.19
C ALA A 144 18.15 -6.19 -20.92
N VAL A 145 17.73 -7.41 -21.27
CA VAL A 145 18.52 -8.32 -22.10
C VAL A 145 18.44 -7.85 -23.56
N PRO A 146 19.57 -7.41 -24.17
CA PRO A 146 19.56 -7.04 -25.58
C PRO A 146 19.38 -8.29 -26.43
N VAL A 147 18.52 -8.17 -27.44
CA VAL A 147 18.55 -9.02 -28.63
C VAL A 147 19.95 -8.90 -29.24
N ASN A 148 20.78 -9.92 -29.05
CA ASN A 148 21.96 -10.08 -29.88
C ASN A 148 21.49 -10.56 -31.25
N ALA A 149 21.78 -9.71 -32.24
CA ALA A 149 21.78 -10.01 -33.66
C ALA A 149 22.79 -11.10 -34.03
#